data_AF-A0A3B0MH15-F1
#
_entry.id   AF-A0A3B0MH15-F1
#
_cell.length_a   1.000
_cell.length_b   1.000
_cell.length_c   1.000
_cell.angle_alpha   90.00
_cell.angle_beta   90.00
_cell.angle_gamma   90.00
#
_symmetry.space_group_name_H-M   'P 1'
#
loop_
_entity.id
_entity.type
_entity.pdbx_description
1 polymer ?
#
loop_
_entity_poly.entity_id
_entity_poly.type
_entity_poly.pdbx_seq_one_letter_code
_entity_poly.pdbx_strand_id
1 'polypeptide(L)'
;MSRSFLRALFCVVLLKFALTTSYYKDSKVLEVKEDDFDNKVKSFKVTLVKFYNESCKKCVEFSEVYKNLANIFHDLVQVLAVNDESLSKKYKVKSFPSVKLFLGNGKESEPDVVDLDEDKDLDDLVSFTLKTLKKHVKQRASKFLSKVFIIIRLVKFYAPWCGHCKNLEPEWMSLPKKSKGVKVGRVDCTVHQSLCSQFNVKGYPTILLFNKGEKSPKTAMNYEGQRTSADILAFAKKNDKALSPPTHATSVSDLKEKCSGPLCLLFFFNPSTKEENLKTLKSFSSKHSAPFALAYSMVGENEQWQRVFGLKEFPAVVGLNLAKGVYLPLNSDFSKSILSGKVTGNKLSEDLKDTNDEL
;
A
#
# COMPACT_ATOMS: atom_id res chain seq x y z
N MET A 1 14.05 31.76 -47.96
CA MET A 1 13.26 31.11 -46.87
C MET A 1 12.75 32.19 -45.94
N SER A 2 11.43 32.36 -45.82
CA SER A 2 10.85 33.44 -45.00
C SER A 2 11.04 33.17 -43.50
N ARG A 3 11.18 34.24 -42.70
CA ARG A 3 11.27 34.18 -41.22
C ARG A 3 10.10 33.43 -40.57
N SER A 4 8.96 33.34 -41.28
CA SER A 4 7.78 32.58 -40.89
C SER A 4 8.00 31.07 -40.95
N PHE A 5 8.80 30.58 -41.91
CA PHE A 5 9.12 29.16 -42.07
C PHE A 5 10.08 28.68 -40.97
N LEU A 6 11.04 29.52 -40.56
CA LEU A 6 11.96 29.22 -39.47
C LEU A 6 11.24 29.19 -38.10
N ARG A 7 10.25 30.07 -37.87
CA ARG A 7 9.40 30.06 -36.67
C ARG A 7 8.46 28.86 -36.63
N ALA A 8 7.91 28.44 -37.76
CA ALA A 8 7.09 27.22 -37.85
C ALA A 8 7.92 25.96 -37.57
N LEU A 9 9.15 25.88 -38.10
CA LEU A 9 10.07 24.78 -37.83
C LEU A 9 10.52 24.75 -36.35
N PHE A 10 10.77 25.91 -35.75
CA PHE A 10 11.12 26.02 -34.32
C PHE A 10 9.94 25.66 -33.40
N CYS A 11 8.71 26.03 -33.75
CA CYS A 11 7.52 25.63 -33.00
C CYS A 11 7.22 24.12 -33.13
N VAL A 12 7.47 23.48 -34.28
CA VAL A 12 7.29 22.03 -34.45
C VAL A 12 8.39 21.24 -33.73
N VAL A 13 9.62 21.75 -33.69
CA VAL A 13 10.73 21.15 -32.92
C VAL A 13 10.52 21.32 -31.42
N LEU A 14 10.00 22.47 -30.96
CA LEU A 14 9.66 22.69 -29.54
C LEU A 14 8.37 21.96 -29.11
N LEU A 15 7.39 21.75 -29.99
CA LEU A 15 6.22 20.89 -29.69
C LEU A 15 6.60 19.40 -29.59
N LYS A 16 7.62 18.94 -30.33
CA LYS A 16 8.16 17.58 -30.14
C LYS A 16 8.95 17.41 -28.83
N PHE A 17 9.46 18.51 -28.26
CA PHE A 17 10.13 18.51 -26.95
C PHE A 17 9.16 18.62 -25.75
N ALA A 18 7.86 18.83 -25.98
CA ALA A 18 6.91 19.17 -24.91
C ALA A 18 5.88 18.08 -24.57
N LEU A 19 5.94 16.89 -25.17
CA LEU A 19 5.01 15.78 -24.86
C LEU A 19 5.67 14.40 -24.86
N THR A 20 6.89 14.26 -24.32
CA THR A 20 7.28 12.96 -23.77
C THR A 20 6.63 12.83 -22.39
N THR A 21 5.39 12.36 -22.35
CA THR A 21 4.86 11.80 -21.11
C THR A 21 5.72 10.60 -20.76
N SER A 22 6.75 10.81 -19.93
CA SER A 22 7.54 9.71 -19.38
C SER A 22 6.55 8.72 -18.79
N TYR A 23 6.64 7.51 -19.28
CA TYR A 23 5.77 6.42 -18.91
C TYR A 23 5.78 6.18 -17.39
N TYR A 24 6.89 6.51 -16.73
CA TYR A 24 7.13 6.35 -15.31
C TYR A 24 6.99 7.64 -14.48
N LYS A 25 6.42 8.71 -15.06
CA LYS A 25 6.15 9.94 -14.34
C LYS A 25 5.35 9.65 -13.04
N ASP A 26 5.74 10.34 -11.97
CA ASP A 26 5.14 10.21 -10.63
C ASP A 26 5.23 8.80 -10.02
N SER A 27 6.24 8.01 -10.41
CA SER A 27 6.51 6.68 -9.86
C SER A 27 7.90 6.57 -9.21
N LYS A 28 8.13 5.48 -8.47
CA LYS A 28 9.45 5.16 -7.89
C LYS A 28 10.39 4.45 -8.87
N VAL A 29 9.98 4.29 -10.13
CA VAL A 29 10.84 3.75 -11.18
C VAL A 29 11.76 4.86 -11.68
N LEU A 30 13.07 4.60 -11.70
CA LEU A 30 14.05 5.55 -12.23
C LEU A 30 14.34 5.21 -13.69
N GLU A 31 14.03 6.12 -14.60
CA GLU A 31 14.49 6.01 -15.99
C GLU A 31 15.97 6.37 -16.05
N VAL A 32 16.79 5.48 -16.61
CA VAL A 32 18.26 5.62 -16.61
C VAL A 32 18.80 5.41 -18.03
N LYS A 33 19.78 6.26 -18.39
CA LYS A 33 20.53 6.18 -19.65
C LYS A 33 21.87 5.46 -19.45
N GLU A 34 22.54 5.09 -20.54
CA GLU A 34 23.82 4.36 -20.52
C GLU A 34 24.84 4.92 -19.52
N ASP A 35 25.14 6.22 -19.58
CA ASP A 35 26.20 6.86 -18.77
C ASP A 35 26.00 6.71 -17.25
N ASP A 36 24.74 6.63 -16.80
CA ASP A 36 24.41 6.53 -15.37
C ASP A 36 24.11 5.10 -14.93
N PHE A 37 23.97 4.15 -15.85
CA PHE A 37 23.45 2.82 -15.56
C PHE A 37 24.29 2.05 -14.55
N ASP A 38 25.59 1.93 -14.81
CA ASP A 38 26.48 1.15 -13.95
C ASP A 38 26.57 1.76 -12.54
N ASN A 39 26.60 3.08 -12.44
CA ASN A 39 26.59 3.79 -11.16
C ASN A 39 25.31 3.52 -10.37
N LYS A 40 24.14 3.54 -11.03
CA LYS A 40 22.86 3.24 -10.38
C LYS A 40 22.80 1.80 -9.92
N VAL A 41 23.05 0.85 -10.81
CA VAL A 41 23.00 -0.59 -10.48
C VAL A 41 23.94 -0.94 -9.33
N LYS A 42 25.18 -0.45 -9.35
CA LYS A 42 26.18 -0.70 -8.29
C LYS A 42 25.90 0.02 -6.97
N SER A 43 25.09 1.08 -6.99
CA SER A 43 24.70 1.81 -5.78
C SER A 43 23.76 1.00 -4.86
N PHE A 44 23.15 -0.07 -5.38
CA PHE A 44 22.21 -0.91 -4.65
C PHE A 44 22.63 -2.38 -4.68
N LYS A 45 22.37 -3.09 -3.58
CA LYS A 45 22.66 -4.54 -3.51
C LYS A 45 21.80 -5.36 -4.45
N VAL A 46 20.57 -4.92 -4.70
CA VAL A 46 19.63 -5.58 -5.59
C VAL A 46 18.90 -4.52 -6.40
N THR A 47 18.98 -4.62 -7.72
CA THR A 47 18.39 -3.66 -8.64
C THR A 47 17.56 -4.41 -9.67
N LEU A 48 16.27 -4.10 -9.76
CA LEU A 48 15.37 -4.62 -10.78
C LEU A 48 15.42 -3.67 -11.97
N VAL A 49 15.74 -4.18 -13.16
CA VAL A 49 15.90 -3.37 -14.37
C VAL A 49 14.94 -3.89 -15.43
N LYS A 50 14.06 -3.01 -15.91
CA LYS A 50 13.21 -3.27 -17.08
C LYS A 50 13.84 -2.61 -18.29
N PHE A 51 14.22 -3.42 -19.27
CA PHE A 51 14.54 -2.99 -20.61
C PHE A 51 13.25 -2.87 -21.41
N TYR A 52 13.06 -1.75 -22.11
CA TYR A 52 11.86 -1.49 -22.90
C TYR A 52 12.16 -0.64 -24.13
N ASN A 53 11.17 -0.55 -25.01
CA ASN A 53 11.15 0.36 -26.16
C ASN A 53 9.79 1.10 -26.16
N GLU A 54 9.78 2.36 -26.58
CA GLU A 54 8.56 3.18 -26.69
C GLU A 54 7.55 2.63 -27.70
N SER A 55 8.01 1.95 -28.75
CA SER A 55 7.15 1.34 -29.77
C SER A 55 6.51 0.01 -29.32
N CYS A 56 6.87 -0.49 -28.14
CA CYS A 56 6.43 -1.79 -27.65
C CYS A 56 5.11 -1.69 -26.86
N LYS A 57 4.01 -2.17 -27.46
CA LYS A 57 2.66 -2.15 -26.83
C LYS A 57 2.61 -2.92 -25.51
N LYS A 58 3.23 -4.11 -25.44
CA LYS A 58 3.33 -4.90 -24.18
C LYS A 58 4.10 -4.14 -23.11
N CYS A 59 5.11 -3.36 -23.50
CA CYS A 59 5.88 -2.53 -22.59
C CYS A 59 5.01 -1.44 -22.00
N VAL A 60 4.08 -0.89 -22.79
CA VAL A 60 3.08 0.05 -22.28
C VAL A 60 2.17 -0.67 -21.30
N GLU A 61 1.52 -1.78 -21.65
CA GLU A 61 0.58 -2.51 -20.77
C GLU A 61 1.20 -3.00 -19.45
N PHE A 62 2.47 -3.45 -19.47
CA PHE A 62 3.21 -3.91 -18.30
C PHE A 62 3.54 -2.79 -17.27
N SER A 63 3.09 -1.60 -17.58
CA SER A 63 2.52 -0.63 -16.66
C SER A 63 3.23 -0.01 -15.47
N GLU A 64 2.38 0.70 -14.73
CA GLU A 64 1.40 0.08 -13.84
C GLU A 64 1.90 -1.17 -13.11
N VAL A 65 2.06 -2.34 -13.76
CA VAL A 65 2.61 -3.52 -13.06
C VAL A 65 4.01 -3.21 -12.52
N TYR A 66 4.87 -2.63 -13.36
CA TYR A 66 6.23 -2.26 -12.99
C TYR A 66 6.28 -1.08 -12.01
N LYS A 67 5.40 -0.08 -12.14
CA LYS A 67 5.24 0.99 -11.15
C LYS A 67 4.84 0.46 -9.77
N ASN A 68 3.92 -0.50 -9.75
CA ASN A 68 3.47 -1.14 -8.52
C ASN A 68 4.61 -1.94 -7.87
N LEU A 69 5.43 -2.64 -8.64
CA LEU A 69 6.65 -3.30 -8.14
C LEU A 69 7.58 -2.29 -7.47
N ALA A 70 7.86 -1.16 -8.11
CA ALA A 70 8.70 -0.11 -7.51
C ALA A 70 8.13 0.42 -6.20
N ASN A 71 6.82 0.63 -6.13
CA ASN A 71 6.16 1.06 -4.90
C ASN A 71 6.24 0.02 -3.79
N ILE A 72 6.07 -1.26 -4.11
CA ILE A 72 6.18 -2.36 -3.16
C ILE A 72 7.61 -2.46 -2.63
N PHE A 73 8.60 -2.50 -3.53
CA PHE A 73 9.98 -2.86 -3.20
C PHE A 73 10.94 -1.69 -2.94
N HIS A 74 10.52 -0.42 -2.99
CA HIS A 74 11.41 0.74 -2.91
C HIS A 74 12.43 0.76 -1.76
N ASP A 75 12.14 0.09 -0.64
CA ASP A 75 13.04 0.00 0.52
C ASP A 75 14.06 -1.14 0.42
N LEU A 76 13.91 -2.05 -0.53
CA LEU A 76 14.72 -3.26 -0.71
C LEU A 76 15.44 -3.33 -2.04
N VAL A 77 14.76 -2.92 -3.10
CA VAL A 77 15.19 -3.09 -4.48
C VAL A 77 15.09 -1.73 -5.15
N GLN A 78 16.19 -1.32 -5.77
CA GLN A 78 16.15 -0.18 -6.66
C GLN A 78 15.48 -0.63 -7.97
N VAL A 79 14.51 0.13 -8.46
CA VAL A 79 13.78 -0.24 -9.68
C VAL A 79 14.09 0.76 -10.77
N LEU A 80 14.73 0.28 -11.84
CA LEU A 80 15.17 1.06 -12.99
C LEU A 80 14.38 0.66 -14.22
N ALA A 81 14.23 1.61 -15.15
CA ALA A 81 13.79 1.34 -16.50
C ALA A 81 14.79 1.94 -17.50
N VAL A 82 15.07 1.19 -18.56
CA VAL A 82 16.10 1.52 -19.55
C VAL A 82 15.49 1.36 -20.95
N ASN A 83 15.54 2.44 -21.72
CA ASN A 83 15.25 2.45 -23.15
C ASN A 83 16.54 2.85 -23.88
N ASP A 84 17.45 1.89 -24.01
CA ASP A 84 18.80 2.09 -24.55
C ASP A 84 19.26 0.85 -25.31
N GLU A 85 19.67 1.02 -26.56
CA GLU A 85 20.03 -0.07 -27.47
C GLU A 85 21.37 -0.71 -27.11
N SER A 86 22.37 0.09 -26.73
CA SER A 86 23.71 -0.37 -26.32
C SER A 86 23.61 -1.27 -25.09
N LEU A 87 22.88 -0.82 -24.07
CA LEU A 87 22.65 -1.60 -22.86
C LEU A 87 21.82 -2.86 -23.13
N SER A 88 20.80 -2.76 -23.98
CA SER A 88 19.99 -3.91 -24.37
C SER A 88 20.84 -5.00 -25.03
N LYS A 89 21.78 -4.60 -25.90
CA LYS A 89 22.75 -5.51 -26.51
C LYS A 89 23.74 -6.07 -25.49
N LYS A 90 24.33 -5.23 -24.63
CA LYS A 90 25.26 -5.63 -23.55
C LYS A 90 24.66 -6.73 -22.67
N TYR A 91 23.39 -6.59 -22.28
CA TYR A 91 22.69 -7.55 -21.41
C TYR A 91 21.86 -8.60 -22.14
N LYS A 92 22.10 -8.79 -23.45
CA LYS A 92 21.50 -9.85 -24.27
C LYS A 92 19.96 -9.86 -24.19
N VAL A 93 19.34 -8.68 -24.25
CA VAL A 93 17.87 -8.53 -24.31
C VAL A 93 17.37 -8.99 -25.68
N LYS A 94 16.45 -9.96 -25.71
CA LYS A 94 15.92 -10.56 -26.95
C LYS A 94 14.56 -10.00 -27.36
N SER A 95 13.76 -9.58 -26.38
CA SER A 95 12.41 -9.06 -26.54
C SER A 95 12.15 -7.94 -25.54
N PHE A 96 11.11 -7.16 -25.78
CA PHE A 96 10.68 -6.13 -24.85
C PHE A 96 9.20 -6.37 -24.45
N PRO A 97 8.82 -6.09 -23.19
CA PRO A 97 9.68 -5.65 -22.10
C PRO A 97 10.49 -6.82 -21.51
N SER A 98 11.75 -6.60 -21.14
CA SER A 98 12.57 -7.62 -20.48
C SER A 98 12.93 -7.16 -19.08
N VAL A 99 12.74 -8.01 -18.08
CA VAL A 99 13.07 -7.68 -16.69
C VAL A 99 14.25 -8.52 -16.23
N LYS A 100 15.26 -7.87 -15.68
CA LYS A 100 16.46 -8.53 -15.15
C LYS A 100 16.73 -8.04 -13.74
N LEU A 101 17.22 -8.94 -12.89
CA LEU A 101 17.66 -8.62 -11.55
C LEU A 101 19.18 -8.53 -11.54
N PHE A 102 19.70 -7.41 -11.09
CA PHE A 102 21.11 -7.15 -10.90
C PHE A 102 21.45 -7.25 -9.42
N LEU A 103 22.41 -8.10 -9.09
CA LEU A 103 22.88 -8.33 -7.73
C LEU A 103 24.25 -7.67 -7.57
N GLY A 104 24.26 -6.53 -6.90
CA GLY A 104 25.48 -5.77 -6.65
C GLY A 104 26.29 -6.40 -5.52
N ASN A 105 27.50 -6.86 -5.83
CA ASN A 105 28.46 -7.39 -4.86
C ASN A 105 29.44 -6.33 -4.31
N GLY A 106 29.21 -5.05 -4.62
CA GLY A 106 30.07 -3.92 -4.24
C GLY A 106 30.24 -2.95 -5.41
N LYS A 107 30.82 -1.76 -5.16
CA LYS A 107 31.02 -0.74 -6.21
C LYS A 107 32.05 -1.14 -7.27
N GLU A 108 32.93 -2.08 -6.95
CA GLU A 108 34.08 -2.45 -7.80
C GLU A 108 33.83 -3.72 -8.63
N SER A 109 32.88 -4.56 -8.24
CA SER A 109 32.54 -5.81 -8.94
C SER A 109 31.44 -5.61 -9.98
N GLU A 110 31.52 -6.35 -11.10
CA GLU A 110 30.37 -6.50 -11.99
C GLU A 110 29.20 -7.20 -11.26
N PRO A 111 27.96 -6.76 -11.48
CA PRO A 111 26.79 -7.35 -10.83
C PRO A 111 26.44 -8.70 -11.45
N ASP A 112 26.03 -9.67 -10.62
CA ASP A 112 25.43 -10.90 -11.15
C ASP A 112 24.05 -10.57 -11.73
N VAL A 113 23.78 -11.01 -12.96
CA VAL A 113 22.53 -10.74 -13.67
C VAL A 113 21.68 -12.00 -13.73
N VAL A 114 20.44 -11.89 -13.25
CA VAL A 114 19.45 -12.97 -13.27
C VAL A 114 18.28 -12.54 -14.15
N ASP A 115 18.00 -13.33 -15.18
CA ASP A 115 16.86 -13.09 -16.06
C ASP A 115 15.54 -13.44 -15.38
N LEU A 116 14.58 -12.50 -15.45
CA LEU A 116 13.22 -12.72 -15.00
C LEU A 116 12.36 -12.94 -16.24
N ASP A 117 11.96 -14.19 -16.42
CA ASP A 117 11.18 -14.66 -17.56
C ASP A 117 9.93 -13.79 -17.80
N GLU A 118 9.67 -13.43 -19.05
CA GLU A 118 8.70 -12.38 -19.45
C GLU A 118 7.24 -12.86 -19.45
N ASP A 119 7.01 -14.18 -19.46
CA ASP A 119 5.66 -14.77 -19.44
C ASP A 119 5.05 -14.83 -18.03
N LYS A 120 5.75 -14.27 -17.05
CA LYS A 120 5.39 -14.29 -15.63
C LYS A 120 4.60 -13.05 -15.27
N ASP A 121 3.45 -13.27 -14.64
CA ASP A 121 2.62 -12.19 -14.14
C ASP A 121 3.27 -11.47 -12.94
N LEU A 122 2.59 -10.43 -12.44
CA LEU A 122 3.10 -9.60 -11.35
C LEU A 122 3.54 -10.43 -10.14
N ASP A 123 2.81 -11.49 -9.79
CA ASP A 123 3.12 -12.21 -8.56
C ASP A 123 4.22 -13.26 -8.75
N ASP A 124 4.38 -13.79 -9.95
CA ASP A 124 5.56 -14.61 -10.28
C ASP A 124 6.85 -13.77 -10.21
N LEU A 125 6.80 -12.52 -10.70
CA LEU A 125 7.91 -11.58 -10.56
C LEU A 125 8.16 -11.21 -9.10
N VAL A 126 7.10 -10.93 -8.32
CA VAL A 126 7.20 -10.67 -6.87
C VAL A 126 7.80 -11.89 -6.15
N SER A 127 7.29 -13.09 -6.41
CA SER A 127 7.70 -14.34 -5.79
C SER A 127 9.16 -14.66 -6.09
N PHE A 128 9.56 -14.58 -7.36
CA PHE A 128 10.94 -14.79 -7.76
C PHE A 128 11.86 -13.74 -7.14
N THR A 129 11.48 -12.46 -7.21
CA THR A 129 12.25 -11.37 -6.61
C THR A 129 12.42 -11.60 -5.11
N LEU A 130 11.36 -12.00 -4.39
CA LEU A 130 11.41 -12.33 -2.97
C LEU A 130 12.26 -13.57 -2.67
N LYS A 131 12.19 -14.63 -3.50
CA LYS A 131 13.02 -15.83 -3.37
C LYS A 131 14.50 -15.47 -3.50
N THR A 132 14.83 -14.67 -4.51
CA THR A 132 16.20 -14.21 -4.76
C THR A 132 16.67 -13.25 -3.66
N LEU A 133 15.81 -12.35 -3.16
CA LEU A 133 16.09 -11.47 -2.03
C LEU A 133 16.31 -12.24 -0.73
N LYS A 134 15.55 -13.31 -0.44
CA LYS A 134 15.78 -14.15 0.74
C LYS A 134 17.16 -14.82 0.70
N LYS A 135 17.63 -15.22 -0.49
CA LYS A 135 18.95 -15.82 -0.68
C LYS A 135 20.07 -14.80 -0.42
N HIS A 136 19.95 -13.57 -0.92
CA HIS A 136 21.03 -12.59 -0.93
C HIS A 136 20.95 -11.53 0.21
N VAL A 137 19.77 -11.32 0.80
CA VAL A 137 19.51 -10.23 1.75
C VAL A 137 18.62 -10.72 2.92
N LYS A 138 19.02 -11.82 3.58
CA LYS A 138 18.23 -12.54 4.62
C LYS A 138 17.52 -11.62 5.63
N GLN A 139 18.23 -10.68 6.25
CA GLN A 139 17.67 -9.84 7.33
C GLN A 139 16.71 -8.75 6.81
N ARG A 140 17.09 -8.04 5.74
CA ARG A 140 16.26 -6.96 5.15
C ARG A 140 15.02 -7.55 4.49
N ALA A 141 15.14 -8.68 3.79
CA ALA A 141 14.03 -9.40 3.17
C ALA A 141 13.03 -9.89 4.23
N SER A 142 13.47 -10.47 5.34
CA SER A 142 12.59 -10.88 6.45
C SER A 142 11.83 -9.69 7.05
N LYS A 143 12.54 -8.61 7.40
CA LYS A 143 11.91 -7.37 7.92
C LYS A 143 10.95 -6.75 6.91
N PHE A 144 11.29 -6.73 5.63
CA PHE A 144 10.45 -6.21 4.57
C PHE A 144 9.22 -7.08 4.30
N LEU A 145 9.35 -8.41 4.28
CA LEU A 145 8.19 -9.30 4.19
C LEU A 145 7.21 -8.99 5.33
N SER A 146 7.72 -8.80 6.55
CA SER A 146 6.92 -8.34 7.69
C SER A 146 6.29 -6.96 7.49
N LYS A 147 6.83 -6.11 6.61
CA LYS A 147 6.31 -4.77 6.25
C LYS A 147 5.32 -4.85 5.07
N VAL A 148 5.52 -5.75 4.12
CA VAL A 148 4.60 -6.02 3.01
C VAL A 148 3.26 -6.53 3.54
N PHE A 149 3.27 -7.38 4.57
CA PHE A 149 2.04 -7.78 5.28
C PHE A 149 1.36 -6.63 6.05
N ILE A 150 2.01 -5.48 6.28
CA ILE A 150 1.34 -4.27 6.83
C ILE A 150 0.53 -3.56 5.74
N ILE A 151 0.95 -3.76 4.49
CA ILE A 151 0.39 -3.10 3.31
C ILE A 151 -0.70 -3.99 2.72
N ILE A 152 -0.45 -5.29 2.55
CA ILE A 152 -1.40 -6.28 2.04
C ILE A 152 -2.32 -6.75 3.15
N ARG A 153 -3.62 -6.67 2.91
CA ARG A 153 -4.67 -6.96 3.90
C ARG A 153 -5.36 -8.28 3.65
N LEU A 154 -5.62 -8.62 2.39
CA LEU A 154 -6.19 -9.91 2.01
C LEU A 154 -5.11 -10.75 1.35
N VAL A 155 -4.84 -11.94 1.89
CA VAL A 155 -3.83 -12.85 1.34
C VAL A 155 -4.48 -14.18 1.01
N LYS A 156 -4.33 -14.62 -0.25
CA LYS A 156 -4.67 -15.98 -0.66
C LYS A 156 -3.43 -16.87 -0.60
N PHE A 157 -3.48 -17.92 0.18
CA PHE A 157 -2.52 -19.01 0.19
C PHE A 157 -2.98 -20.08 -0.78
N TYR A 158 -2.13 -20.44 -1.74
CA TYR A 158 -2.51 -21.31 -2.86
C TYR A 158 -1.39 -22.27 -3.26
N ALA A 159 -1.74 -23.22 -4.14
CA ALA A 159 -0.80 -24.04 -4.89
C ALA A 159 -1.18 -24.00 -6.38
N PRO A 160 -0.21 -23.95 -7.31
CA PRO A 160 -0.47 -23.73 -8.74
C PRO A 160 -1.22 -24.88 -9.41
N TRP A 161 -1.13 -26.09 -8.88
CA TRP A 161 -1.84 -27.27 -9.37
C TRP A 161 -3.28 -27.39 -8.82
N CYS A 162 -3.67 -26.59 -7.83
CA CYS A 162 -4.98 -26.72 -7.17
C CYS A 162 -6.11 -26.17 -8.07
N GLY A 163 -7.05 -27.03 -8.48
CA GLY A 163 -8.20 -26.64 -9.30
C GLY A 163 -9.07 -25.56 -8.66
N HIS A 164 -9.31 -25.63 -7.35
CA HIS A 164 -10.04 -24.59 -6.63
C HIS A 164 -9.33 -23.23 -6.61
N CYS A 165 -7.99 -23.22 -6.60
CA CYS A 165 -7.22 -21.98 -6.68
C CYS A 165 -7.33 -21.35 -8.06
N LYS A 166 -7.25 -22.18 -9.12
CA LYS A 166 -7.42 -21.76 -10.51
C LYS A 166 -8.81 -21.14 -10.73
N ASN A 167 -9.86 -21.77 -10.20
CA ASN A 167 -11.24 -21.25 -10.32
C ASN A 167 -11.43 -19.90 -9.61
N LEU A 168 -10.71 -19.66 -8.50
CA LEU A 168 -10.78 -18.39 -7.76
C LEU A 168 -9.91 -17.29 -8.40
N GLU A 169 -8.95 -17.61 -9.27
CA GLU A 169 -7.99 -16.65 -9.82
C GLU A 169 -8.66 -15.44 -10.50
N PRO A 170 -9.67 -15.60 -11.38
CA PRO A 170 -10.31 -14.47 -12.04
C PRO A 170 -10.99 -13.51 -11.05
N GLU A 171 -11.68 -14.07 -10.05
CA GLU A 171 -12.33 -13.30 -8.99
C GLU A 171 -11.29 -12.57 -8.14
N TRP A 172 -10.22 -13.26 -7.74
CA TRP A 172 -9.13 -12.71 -6.93
C TRP A 172 -8.44 -11.53 -7.62
N MET A 173 -8.12 -11.67 -8.91
CA MET A 173 -7.47 -10.62 -9.70
C MET A 173 -8.37 -9.41 -9.97
N SER A 174 -9.68 -9.54 -9.81
CA SER A 174 -10.63 -8.42 -9.94
C SER A 174 -10.73 -7.55 -8.68
N LEU A 175 -10.33 -8.06 -7.50
CA LEU A 175 -10.47 -7.37 -6.21
C LEU A 175 -9.80 -5.98 -6.17
N PRO A 176 -8.56 -5.77 -6.66
CA PRO A 176 -7.93 -4.45 -6.65
C PRO A 176 -8.68 -3.40 -7.47
N LYS A 177 -9.32 -3.83 -8.58
CA LYS A 177 -10.09 -2.94 -9.45
C LYS A 177 -11.41 -2.53 -8.79
N LYS A 178 -12.00 -3.43 -8.00
CA LYS A 178 -13.27 -3.22 -7.29
C LYS A 178 -13.12 -2.45 -5.97
N SER A 179 -11.89 -2.22 -5.48
CA SER A 179 -11.65 -1.49 -4.24
C SER A 179 -10.34 -0.71 -4.25
N LYS A 180 -10.43 0.62 -4.11
CA LYS A 180 -9.27 1.52 -4.01
C LYS A 180 -8.51 1.44 -2.67
N GLY A 181 -8.98 0.64 -1.70
CA GLY A 181 -8.40 0.55 -0.36
C GLY A 181 -7.95 -0.86 0.07
N VAL A 182 -8.45 -1.92 -0.57
CA VAL A 182 -8.08 -3.29 -0.23
C VAL A 182 -6.83 -3.66 -1.01
N LYS A 183 -5.71 -3.84 -0.32
CA LYS A 183 -4.51 -4.41 -0.92
C LYS A 183 -4.56 -5.92 -0.78
N VAL A 184 -4.56 -6.60 -1.91
CA VAL A 184 -4.58 -8.07 -1.97
C VAL A 184 -3.20 -8.61 -2.28
N GLY A 185 -2.91 -9.82 -1.85
CA GLY A 185 -1.69 -10.54 -2.19
C GLY A 185 -1.95 -12.03 -2.28
N ARG A 186 -0.98 -12.75 -2.83
CA ARG A 186 -1.03 -14.21 -2.88
C ARG A 186 0.30 -14.81 -2.46
N VAL A 187 0.23 -16.01 -1.88
CA VAL A 187 1.39 -16.77 -1.39
C VAL A 187 1.30 -18.17 -1.97
N ASP A 188 2.27 -18.53 -2.81
CA ASP A 188 2.44 -19.89 -3.29
C ASP A 188 3.08 -20.75 -2.20
N CYS A 189 2.29 -21.67 -1.63
CA CYS A 189 2.74 -22.55 -0.57
C CYS A 189 3.63 -23.70 -1.04
N THR A 190 3.73 -23.95 -2.34
CA THR A 190 4.74 -24.87 -2.89
C THR A 190 6.15 -24.27 -2.83
N VAL A 191 6.24 -22.94 -2.92
CA VAL A 191 7.50 -22.18 -2.83
C VAL A 191 7.78 -21.68 -1.40
N HIS A 192 6.73 -21.42 -0.61
CA HIS A 192 6.82 -20.80 0.71
C HIS A 192 6.23 -21.66 1.84
N GLN A 193 6.57 -22.94 1.85
CA GLN A 193 6.05 -23.94 2.81
C GLN A 193 6.14 -23.47 4.27
N SER A 194 7.31 -23.01 4.74
CA SER A 194 7.49 -22.54 6.13
C SER A 194 6.55 -21.38 6.51
N LEU A 195 6.28 -20.47 5.58
CA LEU A 195 5.36 -19.35 5.81
C LEU A 195 3.91 -19.85 5.90
N CYS A 196 3.53 -20.78 5.04
CA CYS A 196 2.20 -21.38 5.06
C CYS A 196 1.96 -22.23 6.32
N SER A 197 2.97 -22.97 6.78
CA SER A 197 2.94 -23.66 8.08
C SER A 197 2.80 -22.67 9.24
N GLN A 198 3.52 -21.54 9.21
CA GLN A 198 3.40 -20.50 10.22
C GLN A 198 1.96 -19.97 10.31
N PHE A 199 1.31 -19.75 9.18
CA PHE A 199 -0.10 -19.32 9.11
C PHE A 199 -1.11 -20.47 9.24
N ASN A 200 -0.66 -21.68 9.59
CA ASN A 200 -1.51 -22.86 9.78
C ASN A 200 -2.42 -23.15 8.58
N VAL A 201 -1.90 -22.98 7.37
CA VAL A 201 -2.61 -23.27 6.12
C VAL A 201 -2.72 -24.78 5.97
N LYS A 202 -3.94 -25.32 6.09
CA LYS A 202 -4.23 -26.76 6.02
C LYS A 202 -4.80 -27.23 4.68
N GLY A 203 -5.18 -26.30 3.82
CA GLY A 203 -5.79 -26.60 2.52
C GLY A 203 -5.72 -25.40 1.59
N TYR A 204 -6.05 -25.60 0.32
CA TYR A 204 -5.97 -24.55 -0.70
C TYR A 204 -7.30 -24.37 -1.45
N PRO A 205 -7.68 -23.12 -1.78
CA PRO A 205 -7.11 -21.87 -1.26
C PRO A 205 -7.52 -21.63 0.20
N THR A 206 -6.62 -21.03 1.00
CA THR A 206 -6.96 -20.38 2.27
C THR A 206 -6.86 -18.88 2.08
N ILE A 207 -7.88 -18.13 2.50
CA ILE A 207 -7.92 -16.67 2.38
C ILE A 207 -7.89 -16.10 3.79
N LEU A 208 -6.87 -15.30 4.09
CA LEU A 208 -6.72 -14.63 5.37
C LEU A 208 -6.84 -13.11 5.20
N LEU A 209 -7.56 -12.48 6.12
CA LEU A 209 -7.58 -11.03 6.30
C LEU A 209 -6.68 -10.64 7.49
N PHE A 210 -5.84 -9.64 7.27
CA PHE A 210 -4.97 -9.03 8.25
C PHE A 210 -5.41 -7.59 8.50
N ASN A 211 -5.68 -7.25 9.77
CA ASN A 211 -5.84 -5.85 10.14
C ASN A 211 -4.50 -5.12 10.03
N LYS A 212 -4.56 -3.81 9.79
CA LYS A 212 -3.35 -3.00 9.62
C LYS A 212 -2.50 -3.00 10.90
N GLY A 213 -1.26 -3.48 10.78
CA GLY A 213 -0.32 -3.59 11.90
C GLY A 213 -0.31 -4.97 12.58
N GLU A 214 -1.31 -5.80 12.31
CA GLU A 214 -1.39 -7.18 12.79
C GLU A 214 -0.73 -8.12 11.78
N LYS A 215 0.26 -8.88 12.24
CA LYS A 215 1.13 -9.70 11.37
C LYS A 215 1.14 -11.18 11.76
N SER A 216 0.46 -11.52 12.84
CA SER A 216 0.56 -12.84 13.43
C SER A 216 -0.54 -13.74 12.90
N PRO A 217 -0.29 -15.06 12.81
CA PRO A 217 -1.33 -16.04 12.55
C PRO A 217 -2.51 -15.93 13.52
N LYS A 218 -2.26 -15.52 14.78
CA LYS A 218 -3.29 -15.40 15.83
C LYS A 218 -4.30 -14.29 15.56
N THR A 219 -3.91 -13.29 14.77
CA THR A 219 -4.70 -12.09 14.49
C THR A 219 -5.31 -12.13 13.08
N ALA A 220 -4.95 -13.13 12.28
CA ALA A 220 -5.48 -13.30 10.93
C ALA A 220 -6.89 -13.88 11.00
N MET A 221 -7.84 -13.26 10.29
CA MET A 221 -9.21 -13.77 10.20
C MET A 221 -9.36 -14.66 8.97
N ASN A 222 -9.85 -15.87 9.16
CA ASN A 222 -10.13 -16.79 8.06
C ASN A 222 -11.39 -16.36 7.30
N TYR A 223 -11.35 -16.46 5.98
CA TYR A 223 -12.53 -16.30 5.15
C TYR A 223 -13.04 -17.65 4.66
N GLU A 224 -14.29 -17.96 4.99
CA GLU A 224 -14.94 -19.25 4.69
C GLU A 224 -16.19 -19.09 3.82
N GLY A 225 -16.44 -17.89 3.30
CA GLY A 225 -17.60 -17.58 2.46
C GLY A 225 -17.44 -17.96 0.99
N GLN A 226 -18.38 -17.49 0.17
CA GLN A 226 -18.41 -17.71 -1.27
C GLN A 226 -17.19 -17.11 -1.98
N ARG A 227 -16.62 -17.84 -2.94
CA ARG A 227 -15.37 -17.45 -3.62
C ARG A 227 -15.59 -16.42 -4.73
N THR A 228 -16.55 -15.52 -4.55
CA THR A 228 -16.76 -14.38 -5.45
C THR A 228 -15.99 -13.17 -4.94
N SER A 229 -15.55 -12.32 -5.85
CA SER A 229 -14.91 -11.05 -5.52
C SER A 229 -15.83 -10.12 -4.74
N ALA A 230 -17.15 -10.18 -4.92
CA ALA A 230 -18.08 -9.35 -4.17
C ALA A 230 -18.10 -9.76 -2.68
N ASP A 231 -18.22 -11.06 -2.40
CA ASP A 231 -18.32 -11.58 -1.04
C ASP A 231 -17.01 -11.45 -0.27
N ILE A 232 -15.88 -11.75 -0.91
CA ILE A 232 -14.54 -11.58 -0.32
C ILE A 232 -14.30 -10.12 0.07
N LEU A 233 -14.73 -9.19 -0.80
CA LEU A 233 -14.51 -7.77 -0.59
C LEU A 233 -15.48 -7.18 0.45
N ALA A 234 -16.72 -7.68 0.51
CA ALA A 234 -17.66 -7.37 1.58
C ALA A 234 -17.13 -7.83 2.94
N PHE A 235 -16.59 -9.06 3.02
CA PHE A 235 -15.95 -9.56 4.22
C PHE A 235 -14.76 -8.68 4.65
N ALA A 236 -13.88 -8.32 3.70
CA ALA A 236 -12.75 -7.46 4.01
C ALA A 236 -13.20 -6.09 4.53
N LYS A 237 -14.16 -5.43 3.88
CA LYS A 237 -14.68 -4.13 4.33
C LYS A 237 -15.36 -4.19 5.70
N LYS A 238 -16.06 -5.29 5.99
CA LYS A 238 -16.74 -5.51 7.27
C LYS A 238 -15.74 -5.67 8.42
N ASN A 239 -14.66 -6.41 8.19
CA ASN A 239 -13.78 -6.86 9.28
C ASN A 239 -12.48 -6.06 9.38
N ASP A 240 -12.08 -5.37 8.32
CA ASP A 240 -10.94 -4.47 8.34
C ASP A 240 -11.34 -3.11 8.89
N LYS A 241 -10.97 -2.86 10.15
CA LYS A 241 -11.26 -1.61 10.88
C LYS A 241 -10.80 -0.35 10.14
N ALA A 242 -9.79 -0.47 9.28
CA ALA A 242 -9.25 0.65 8.53
C ALA A 242 -9.85 0.80 7.12
N LEU A 243 -10.83 -0.04 6.78
CA LEU A 243 -11.77 0.13 5.67
C LEU A 243 -13.19 0.37 6.14
N SER A 244 -13.45 0.22 7.44
CA SER A 244 -14.74 0.51 8.03
C SER A 244 -15.09 2.00 7.84
N PRO A 245 -16.35 2.30 7.49
CA PRO A 245 -16.80 3.68 7.39
C PRO A 245 -16.71 4.38 8.75
N PRO A 246 -16.67 5.72 8.79
CA PRO A 246 -16.73 6.46 10.04
C PRO A 246 -17.96 6.06 10.85
N THR A 247 -17.76 5.67 12.10
CA THR A 247 -18.84 5.21 12.98
C THR A 247 -19.30 6.31 13.93
N HIS A 248 -20.61 6.42 14.13
CA HIS A 248 -21.16 7.32 15.14
C HIS A 248 -20.90 6.75 16.53
N ALA A 249 -20.36 7.55 17.45
CA ALA A 249 -20.13 7.20 18.84
C ALA A 249 -20.82 8.25 19.73
N THR A 250 -21.73 7.77 20.58
CA THR A 250 -22.47 8.61 21.53
C THR A 250 -22.12 8.27 22.98
N SER A 251 -21.47 7.13 23.20
CA SER A 251 -21.11 6.63 24.54
C SER A 251 -19.66 6.14 24.67
N VAL A 252 -19.19 5.97 25.89
CA VAL A 252 -17.89 5.38 26.22
C VAL A 252 -17.85 3.92 25.82
N SER A 253 -18.99 3.22 25.95
CA SER A 253 -19.16 1.86 25.42
C SER A 253 -18.91 1.82 23.91
N ASP A 254 -19.51 2.75 23.16
CA ASP A 254 -19.27 2.89 21.73
C ASP A 254 -17.79 3.12 21.41
N LEU A 255 -17.10 3.98 22.17
CA LEU A 255 -15.67 4.20 21.98
C LEU A 255 -14.87 2.93 22.26
N LYS A 256 -15.16 2.19 23.32
CA LYS A 256 -14.46 0.92 23.63
C LYS A 256 -14.61 -0.10 22.51
N GLU A 257 -15.80 -0.22 21.94
CA GLU A 257 -16.06 -1.12 20.81
C GLU A 257 -15.38 -0.63 19.53
N LYS A 258 -15.70 0.61 19.12
CA LYS A 258 -15.37 1.19 17.80
C LYS A 258 -13.94 1.72 17.70
N CYS A 259 -13.32 2.10 18.81
CA CYS A 259 -11.96 2.64 18.89
C CYS A 259 -10.93 1.68 19.54
N SER A 260 -11.19 0.37 19.53
CA SER A 260 -10.35 -0.70 20.12
C SER A 260 -8.93 -0.87 19.51
N GLY A 261 -8.52 0.00 18.57
CA GLY A 261 -7.21 -0.05 17.91
C GLY A 261 -6.12 0.79 18.60
N PRO A 262 -4.86 0.73 18.11
CA PRO A 262 -3.75 1.51 18.67
C PRO A 262 -3.88 3.03 18.44
N LEU A 263 -4.79 3.46 17.56
CA LEU A 263 -5.16 4.84 17.34
C LEU A 263 -6.59 4.88 16.79
N CYS A 264 -7.40 5.79 17.32
CA CYS A 264 -8.72 6.16 16.80
C CYS A 264 -8.77 7.67 16.64
N LEU A 265 -9.34 8.19 15.56
CA LEU A 265 -9.65 9.61 15.43
C LEU A 265 -11.14 9.80 15.67
N LEU A 266 -11.45 10.54 16.73
CA LEU A 266 -12.81 10.93 17.09
C LEU A 266 -13.07 12.36 16.61
N PHE A 267 -13.99 12.51 15.68
CA PHE A 267 -14.40 13.80 15.11
C PHE A 267 -15.63 14.34 15.85
N PHE A 268 -15.63 15.63 16.16
CA PHE A 268 -16.78 16.32 16.75
C PHE A 268 -17.38 17.26 15.72
N PHE A 269 -18.65 17.05 15.37
CA PHE A 269 -19.35 17.84 14.36
C PHE A 269 -20.45 18.69 14.98
N ASN A 270 -20.71 19.86 14.39
CA ASN A 270 -21.94 20.59 14.66
C ASN A 270 -23.11 19.91 13.94
N PRO A 271 -24.31 19.82 14.55
CA PRO A 271 -25.51 19.29 13.89
C PRO A 271 -25.78 19.90 12.52
N SER A 272 -25.56 21.21 12.38
CA SER A 272 -25.74 21.95 11.12
C SER A 272 -24.78 21.55 10.01
N THR A 273 -23.58 21.04 10.32
CA THR A 273 -22.54 20.69 9.34
C THR A 273 -22.31 19.18 9.21
N LYS A 274 -23.19 18.36 9.79
CA LYS A 274 -23.08 16.90 9.83
C LYS A 274 -22.90 16.27 8.44
N GLU A 275 -23.79 16.58 7.51
CA GLU A 275 -23.80 15.96 6.17
C GLU A 275 -22.52 16.27 5.38
N GLU A 276 -22.09 17.53 5.39
CA GLU A 276 -20.87 17.98 4.71
C GLU A 276 -19.62 17.32 5.31
N ASN A 277 -19.51 17.32 6.64
CA ASN A 277 -18.38 16.73 7.35
C ASN A 277 -18.32 15.20 7.15
N LEU A 278 -19.46 14.51 7.18
CA LEU A 278 -19.53 13.07 6.90
C LEU A 278 -19.14 12.75 5.47
N LYS A 279 -19.56 13.55 4.50
CA LYS A 279 -19.16 13.39 3.09
C LYS A 279 -17.64 13.52 2.95
N THR A 280 -17.05 14.52 3.59
CA THR A 280 -15.59 14.74 3.60
C THR A 280 -14.86 13.59 4.28
N LEU A 281 -15.32 13.12 5.43
CA LEU A 281 -14.69 12.04 6.19
C LEU A 281 -14.79 10.69 5.45
N LYS A 282 -15.92 10.39 4.80
CA LYS A 282 -16.08 9.21 3.92
C LYS A 282 -15.16 9.29 2.70
N SER A 283 -15.02 10.47 2.09
CA SER A 283 -14.07 10.71 0.99
C SER A 283 -12.62 10.50 1.45
N PHE A 284 -12.26 10.98 2.64
CA PHE A 284 -10.94 10.77 3.23
C PHE A 284 -10.66 9.27 3.49
N SER A 285 -11.59 8.59 4.17
CA SER A 285 -11.52 7.14 4.49
C SER A 285 -11.40 6.28 3.23
N SER A 286 -12.17 6.58 2.19
CA SER A 286 -12.13 5.82 0.93
C SER A 286 -10.85 6.04 0.11
N LYS A 287 -10.23 7.23 0.21
CA LYS A 287 -8.97 7.56 -0.48
C LYS A 287 -7.74 7.13 0.31
N HIS A 288 -7.83 7.06 1.63
CA HIS A 288 -6.71 6.76 2.50
C HIS A 288 -7.04 5.57 3.40
N SER A 289 -6.32 4.46 3.19
CA SER A 289 -6.25 3.36 4.16
C SER A 289 -5.51 3.82 5.41
N ALA A 290 -6.20 4.53 6.31
CA ALA A 290 -5.67 5.02 7.56
C ALA A 290 -5.49 3.87 8.58
N PRO A 291 -4.38 3.76 9.32
CA PRO A 291 -4.18 2.69 10.33
C PRO A 291 -4.97 2.89 11.63
N PHE A 292 -6.03 3.70 11.59
CA PHE A 292 -6.77 4.11 12.77
C PHE A 292 -8.26 4.06 12.48
N ALA A 293 -9.04 3.72 13.51
CA ALA A 293 -10.48 3.80 13.44
C ALA A 293 -10.92 5.26 13.28
N LEU A 294 -12.02 5.47 12.58
CA LEU A 294 -12.64 6.79 12.41
C LEU A 294 -13.98 6.75 13.12
N ALA A 295 -14.13 7.55 14.16
CA ALA A 295 -15.39 7.73 14.86
C ALA A 295 -15.82 9.19 14.79
N TYR A 296 -17.12 9.47 14.89
CA TYR A 296 -17.61 10.83 15.04
C TYR A 296 -18.68 10.90 16.12
N SER A 297 -18.82 12.08 16.72
CA SER A 297 -19.84 12.41 17.70
C SER A 297 -20.39 13.80 17.38
N MET A 298 -21.65 14.05 17.70
CA MET A 298 -22.24 15.36 17.55
C MET A 298 -22.04 16.18 18.82
N VAL A 299 -21.83 17.48 18.63
CA VAL A 299 -21.85 18.44 19.74
C VAL A 299 -23.18 18.32 20.48
N GLY A 300 -23.12 18.03 21.78
CA GLY A 300 -24.29 17.86 22.66
C GLY A 300 -24.73 16.40 22.91
N GLU A 301 -24.21 15.41 22.20
CA GLU A 301 -24.56 14.00 22.47
C GLU A 301 -23.85 13.43 23.70
N ASN A 302 -22.63 13.90 23.96
CA ASN A 302 -21.91 13.62 25.20
C ASN A 302 -21.22 14.91 25.67
N GLU A 303 -21.88 15.64 26.57
CA GLU A 303 -21.41 16.94 27.06
C GLU A 303 -20.09 16.84 27.83
N GLN A 304 -19.80 15.69 28.45
CA GLN A 304 -18.57 15.48 29.20
C GLN A 304 -17.34 15.43 28.28
N TRP A 305 -17.46 14.85 27.07
CA TRP A 305 -16.34 14.72 26.15
C TRP A 305 -15.75 16.06 25.72
N GLN A 306 -16.57 17.08 25.52
CA GLN A 306 -16.09 18.41 25.14
C GLN A 306 -15.25 19.03 26.26
N ARG A 307 -15.68 18.86 27.51
CA ARG A 307 -14.94 19.33 28.69
C ARG A 307 -13.65 18.55 28.88
N VAL A 308 -13.71 17.22 28.85
CA VAL A 308 -12.54 16.32 29.01
C VAL A 308 -11.48 16.57 27.92
N PHE A 309 -11.92 16.75 26.67
CA PHE A 309 -11.01 17.01 25.55
C PHE A 309 -10.67 18.49 25.36
N GLY A 310 -11.25 19.40 26.15
CA GLY A 310 -10.98 20.84 26.08
C GLY A 310 -11.36 21.48 24.74
N LEU A 311 -12.42 20.99 24.10
CA LEU A 311 -12.85 21.43 22.76
C LEU A 311 -13.68 22.70 22.85
N LYS A 312 -13.27 23.75 22.13
CA LYS A 312 -13.95 25.06 22.11
C LYS A 312 -14.48 25.45 20.73
N GLU A 313 -13.92 24.87 19.68
CA GLU A 313 -14.24 25.16 18.29
C GLU A 313 -14.60 23.86 17.57
N PHE A 314 -15.49 23.93 16.58
CA PHE A 314 -15.96 22.78 15.82
C PHE A 314 -16.00 23.08 14.31
N PRO A 315 -15.68 22.10 13.44
CA PRO A 315 -15.40 20.71 13.76
C PRO A 315 -14.04 20.51 14.43
N ALA A 316 -13.98 19.59 15.38
CA ALA A 316 -12.74 19.23 16.09
C ALA A 316 -12.39 17.76 15.86
N VAL A 317 -11.12 17.40 16.07
CA VAL A 317 -10.68 16.01 16.02
C VAL A 317 -9.84 15.70 17.24
N VAL A 318 -10.01 14.51 17.81
CA VAL A 318 -9.22 14.01 18.93
C VAL A 318 -8.61 12.68 18.55
N GLY A 319 -7.29 12.55 18.68
CA GLY A 319 -6.62 11.26 18.60
C GLY A 319 -6.73 10.52 19.92
N LEU A 320 -7.19 9.26 19.90
CA LEU A 320 -7.39 8.41 21.06
C LEU A 320 -6.54 7.15 20.96
N ASN A 321 -5.92 6.75 22.06
CA ASN A 321 -5.41 5.40 22.27
C ASN A 321 -5.95 4.88 23.60
N LEU A 322 -7.07 4.16 23.51
CA LEU A 322 -7.79 3.67 24.69
C LEU A 322 -6.97 2.63 25.45
N ALA A 323 -6.21 1.77 24.76
CA ALA A 323 -5.37 0.75 25.38
C ALA A 323 -4.25 1.36 26.25
N LYS A 324 -3.74 2.53 25.87
CA LYS A 324 -2.75 3.28 26.63
C LYS A 324 -3.36 4.32 27.57
N GLY A 325 -4.69 4.49 27.54
CA GLY A 325 -5.38 5.53 28.30
C GLY A 325 -4.82 6.92 27.98
N VAL A 326 -4.65 7.26 26.70
CA VAL A 326 -4.20 8.60 26.29
C VAL A 326 -5.04 9.19 25.17
N TYR A 327 -5.16 10.52 25.15
CA TYR A 327 -5.78 11.28 24.07
C TYR A 327 -4.96 12.50 23.68
N LEU A 328 -5.32 13.09 22.54
CA LEU A 328 -4.72 14.33 22.07
C LEU A 328 -5.68 15.10 21.17
N PRO A 329 -6.16 16.29 21.59
CA PRO A 329 -6.90 17.19 20.72
C PRO A 329 -6.02 17.65 19.56
N LEU A 330 -6.55 17.58 18.35
CA LEU A 330 -5.85 17.91 17.11
C LEU A 330 -6.23 19.35 16.73
N ASN A 331 -5.29 20.28 16.88
CA ASN A 331 -5.41 21.66 16.38
C ASN A 331 -4.62 21.83 15.05
N SER A 332 -4.77 22.98 14.39
CA SER A 332 -4.17 23.27 13.08
C SER A 332 -2.65 23.05 13.02
N ASP A 333 -1.93 23.30 14.13
CA ASP A 333 -0.48 23.09 14.25
C ASP A 333 -0.06 21.61 14.27
N PHE A 334 -0.98 20.69 14.56
CA PHE A 334 -0.72 19.25 14.68
C PHE A 334 -0.46 18.52 13.35
N SER A 335 -0.93 19.09 12.23
CA SER A 335 -0.66 18.55 10.89
C SER A 335 0.85 18.48 10.58
N LYS A 336 1.65 19.35 11.21
CA LYS A 336 3.11 19.41 11.03
C LYS A 336 3.86 18.38 11.90
N SER A 337 3.32 17.99 13.05
CA SER A 337 3.98 17.10 14.04
C SER A 337 3.67 15.60 13.85
N ILE A 338 2.54 15.23 13.24
CA ILE A 338 2.32 13.84 12.78
C ILE A 338 3.33 13.43 11.71
N LEU A 339 3.71 14.34 10.81
CA LEU A 339 4.72 14.08 9.78
C LEU A 339 6.12 13.87 10.37
N SER A 340 6.36 14.31 11.62
CA SER A 340 7.66 14.18 12.30
C SER A 340 7.74 13.05 13.33
N GLY A 341 6.64 12.33 13.60
CA GLY A 341 6.65 11.05 14.32
C GLY A 341 6.90 11.10 15.84
N LYS A 342 6.84 12.29 16.46
CA LYS A 342 6.97 12.45 17.93
C LYS A 342 5.67 12.99 18.50
N VAL A 343 4.89 12.14 19.16
CA VAL A 343 3.66 12.58 19.87
C VAL A 343 3.55 11.88 21.23
N THR A 344 3.54 12.68 22.29
CA THR A 344 3.15 12.33 23.67
C THR A 344 1.77 12.94 23.93
N GLY A 345 0.74 12.11 24.17
CA GLY A 345 -0.64 12.55 24.44
C GLY A 345 -0.92 12.74 25.93
N ASN A 346 -2.02 13.42 26.25
CA ASN A 346 -2.53 13.60 27.61
C ASN A 346 -3.08 12.28 28.15
N LYS A 347 -2.97 12.05 29.46
CA LYS A 347 -3.60 10.90 30.11
C LYS A 347 -5.12 11.07 30.05
N LEU A 348 -5.80 10.06 29.51
CA LEU A 348 -7.24 9.93 29.55
C LEU A 348 -7.63 9.83 31.03
N SER A 349 -8.42 10.76 31.55
CA SER A 349 -8.82 10.68 32.96
C SER A 349 -9.69 9.45 33.20
N GLU A 350 -9.81 9.01 34.45
CA GLU A 350 -10.77 7.97 34.87
C GLU A 350 -12.24 8.45 34.68
N ASP A 351 -12.44 9.69 34.23
CA ASP A 351 -13.74 10.36 34.07
C ASP A 351 -14.28 10.34 32.62
N LEU A 352 -13.76 9.49 31.73
CA LEU A 352 -14.52 9.12 30.54
C LEU A 352 -15.71 8.26 30.99
N LYS A 353 -16.76 8.95 31.44
CA LYS A 353 -18.04 8.37 31.85
C LYS A 353 -19.10 8.71 30.83
N ASP A 354 -20.14 7.89 30.81
CA ASP A 354 -21.35 8.25 30.09
C ASP A 354 -22.17 9.22 30.95
N THR A 355 -22.89 10.14 30.32
CA THR A 355 -23.77 11.11 31.01
C THR A 355 -24.86 10.44 31.84
N ASN A 356 -25.07 9.12 31.69
CA ASN A 356 -26.06 8.32 32.39
C ASN A 356 -25.49 7.48 33.57
N ASP A 357 -24.21 7.62 33.92
CA ASP A 357 -23.59 6.87 35.04
C ASP A 357 -23.78 7.54 36.42
N GLU A 358 -24.63 8.56 36.52
CA GLU A 358 -25.11 9.11 37.79
C GLU A 358 -26.60 8.78 37.99
N LEU A 359 -26.86 7.62 38.62
CA LEU A 359 -28.03 7.37 39.46
C LEU A 359 -27.71 6.25 40.47
#